data_AF-A0A660V8B4-F1
#
_entry.id   AF-A0A660V8B4-F1
#
_cell.length_a   1.000
_cell.length_b   1.000
_cell.length_c   1.000
_cell.angle_alpha   90.00
_cell.angle_beta   90.00
_cell.angle_gamma   90.00
#
_symmetry.space_group_name_H-M   'P 1'
#
loop_
_entity.id
_entity.type
_entity.pdbx_description
1 polymer ?
#
loop_
_entity_poly.entity_id
_entity_poly.type
_entity_poly.pdbx_seq_one_letter_code
_entity_poly.pdbx_strand_id
1 'polypeptide(L)'
;TFPVDVRVTYRIDPENAPRVVAKIGDDDLILDKVVTPRVRAIFRNNAEKVKALDYVQNRTIQEAQSLKMLTENLAGYGITMLQVSIGEVGNEETLGTLLKTLTDREIALQEQTTFEEQQRAAEKEKALKRTVQEAEEEKRLATAAYGVKVADEDRKKVIIAAEAEAEQIRLVADAKAQAYKMISEVVGPQNAALLEIMKLVATDNIQITPDVMVSGGGSTTEALMGTMLKGMLDKQAETKGKK
;
A
#
# COMPACT_ATOMS: atom_id res chain seq x y z
N THR A 1 -36.80 38.57 -27.18
CA THR A 1 -36.27 38.50 -28.55
C THR A 1 -34.85 38.01 -28.49
N PHE A 2 -34.48 37.07 -29.36
CA PHE A 2 -33.15 36.46 -29.37
C PHE A 2 -32.30 37.21 -30.41
N PRO A 3 -31.36 38.08 -30.00
CA PRO A 3 -30.50 38.78 -30.94
C PRO A 3 -29.54 37.77 -31.58
N VAL A 4 -29.38 37.87 -32.89
CA VAL A 4 -28.48 37.03 -33.67
C VAL A 4 -27.72 37.94 -34.61
N ASP A 5 -26.40 37.99 -34.43
CA ASP A 5 -25.53 38.66 -35.38
C ASP A 5 -25.24 37.73 -36.54
N VAL A 6 -25.18 38.27 -37.75
CA VAL A 6 -24.87 37.51 -38.95
C VAL A 6 -23.85 38.30 -39.77
N ARG A 7 -22.78 37.62 -40.18
CA ARG A 7 -21.80 38.14 -41.12
C ARG A 7 -21.93 37.42 -42.44
N VAL A 8 -21.94 38.19 -43.51
CA VAL A 8 -22.12 37.69 -44.87
C VAL A 8 -21.01 38.21 -45.75
N THR A 9 -20.46 37.32 -46.56
CA THR A 9 -19.51 37.67 -47.61
C THR A 9 -20.10 37.23 -48.94
N TYR A 10 -20.26 38.18 -49.86
CA TYR A 10 -20.81 37.97 -51.18
C TYR A 10 -19.93 38.61 -52.25
N ARG A 11 -20.13 38.19 -53.49
CA ARG A 11 -19.49 38.74 -54.67
C ARG A 11 -20.53 38.92 -55.77
N ILE A 12 -20.39 39.98 -56.54
CA ILE A 12 -21.16 40.18 -57.77
C ILE A 12 -20.31 39.70 -58.94
N ASP A 13 -20.83 38.75 -59.72
CA ASP A 13 -20.08 38.23 -60.85
C ASP A 13 -20.03 39.28 -61.99
N PRO A 14 -18.87 39.47 -62.66
CA PRO A 14 -18.70 40.52 -63.67
C PRO A 14 -19.71 40.48 -64.82
N GLU A 15 -20.17 39.28 -65.20
CA GLU A 15 -21.16 39.07 -66.24
C GLU A 15 -22.53 39.66 -65.87
N ASN A 16 -22.88 39.65 -64.58
CA ASN A 16 -24.16 40.14 -64.07
C ASN A 16 -24.06 41.58 -63.53
N ALA A 17 -22.86 42.08 -63.26
CA ALA A 17 -22.62 43.39 -62.65
C ALA A 17 -23.34 44.55 -63.37
N PRO A 18 -23.35 44.67 -64.72
CA PRO A 18 -24.08 45.74 -65.40
C PRO A 18 -25.60 45.69 -65.15
N ARG A 19 -26.16 44.47 -65.02
CA ARG A 19 -27.58 44.25 -64.75
C ARG A 19 -27.94 44.54 -63.31
N VAL A 20 -27.06 44.21 -62.37
CA VAL A 20 -27.25 44.46 -60.94
C VAL A 20 -27.27 45.98 -60.69
N VAL A 21 -26.28 46.70 -61.22
CA VAL A 21 -26.17 48.16 -61.09
C VAL A 21 -27.35 48.88 -61.75
N ALA A 22 -27.80 48.42 -62.93
CA ALA A 22 -28.94 49.04 -63.62
C ALA A 22 -30.28 48.83 -62.91
N LYS A 23 -30.47 47.72 -62.16
CA LYS A 23 -31.74 47.40 -61.49
C LYS A 23 -31.83 47.87 -60.04
N ILE A 24 -30.71 47.86 -59.32
CA ILE A 24 -30.68 48.05 -57.87
C ILE A 24 -29.98 49.37 -57.50
N GLY A 25 -28.94 49.73 -58.25
CA GLY A 25 -28.14 50.94 -58.03
C GLY A 25 -26.75 50.62 -57.47
N ASP A 26 -26.27 51.50 -56.59
CA ASP A 26 -24.95 51.43 -55.94
C ASP A 26 -24.83 50.26 -54.95
N ASP A 27 -23.60 49.94 -54.55
CA ASP A 27 -23.28 48.79 -53.68
C ASP A 27 -24.01 48.87 -52.33
N ASP A 28 -24.07 50.07 -51.73
CA ASP A 28 -24.81 50.32 -50.48
C ASP A 28 -26.31 50.01 -50.62
N LEU A 29 -26.89 50.30 -51.79
CA LEU A 29 -28.30 50.02 -52.07
C LEU A 29 -28.55 48.51 -52.27
N ILE A 30 -27.56 47.77 -52.79
CA ILE A 30 -27.63 46.32 -52.90
C ILE A 30 -27.63 45.68 -51.51
N LEU A 31 -26.74 46.14 -50.63
CA LEU A 31 -26.66 45.66 -49.26
C LEU A 31 -27.97 45.93 -48.50
N ASP A 32 -28.47 47.17 -48.54
CA ASP A 32 -29.62 47.58 -47.73
C ASP A 32 -30.97 47.07 -48.26
N LYS A 33 -31.16 47.07 -49.59
CA LYS A 33 -32.47 46.77 -50.18
C LYS A 33 -32.63 45.32 -50.62
N VAL A 34 -31.54 44.60 -50.86
CA VAL A 34 -31.60 43.22 -51.41
C VAL A 34 -31.00 42.22 -50.45
N VAL A 35 -29.76 42.39 -50.01
CA VAL A 35 -29.06 41.38 -49.21
C VAL A 35 -29.59 41.34 -47.78
N THR A 36 -29.59 42.47 -47.07
CA THR A 36 -29.97 42.55 -45.65
C THR A 36 -31.41 42.05 -45.39
N PRO A 37 -32.44 42.42 -46.16
CA PRO A 37 -33.79 41.92 -45.94
C PRO A 37 -33.93 40.41 -46.17
N ARG A 38 -33.20 39.85 -47.14
CA ARG A 38 -33.25 38.42 -47.47
C ARG A 38 -32.53 37.57 -46.44
N VAL A 39 -31.35 38.01 -46.01
CA VAL A 39 -30.58 37.40 -44.92
C VAL A 39 -31.44 37.38 -43.65
N ARG A 40 -32.00 38.53 -43.26
CA ARG A 40 -32.85 38.62 -42.06
C ARG A 40 -34.07 37.70 -42.12
N ALA A 41 -34.72 37.60 -43.29
CA ALA A 41 -35.88 36.72 -43.47
C ALA A 41 -35.51 35.24 -43.33
N ILE A 42 -34.44 34.77 -43.97
CA ILE A 42 -34.00 33.37 -43.91
C ILE A 42 -33.58 33.00 -42.49
N PHE A 43 -32.76 33.83 -41.85
CA PHE A 43 -32.31 33.57 -40.49
C PHE A 43 -33.44 33.62 -39.47
N ARG A 44 -34.40 34.54 -39.63
CA ARG A 44 -35.62 34.54 -38.79
C ARG A 44 -36.43 33.26 -38.96
N ASN A 45 -36.69 32.84 -40.20
CA ASN A 45 -37.47 31.64 -40.49
C ASN A 45 -36.77 30.36 -40.00
N ASN A 46 -35.44 30.31 -40.03
CA ASN A 46 -34.65 29.19 -39.51
C ASN A 46 -34.69 29.18 -37.98
N ALA A 47 -34.52 30.34 -37.33
CA ALA A 47 -34.58 30.48 -35.88
C ALA A 47 -35.98 30.20 -35.29
N GLU A 48 -37.07 30.42 -36.04
CA GLU A 48 -38.43 30.08 -35.61
C GLU A 48 -38.67 28.56 -35.50
N LYS A 49 -37.90 27.75 -36.24
CA LYS A 49 -38.11 26.29 -36.31
C LYS A 49 -37.32 25.49 -35.26
N VAL A 50 -36.32 26.10 -34.64
CA VAL A 50 -35.43 25.42 -33.69
C VAL A 50 -35.38 26.16 -32.36
N LYS A 51 -35.10 25.44 -31.28
CA LYS A 51 -34.93 26.08 -29.97
C LYS A 51 -33.67 26.93 -29.97
N ALA A 52 -33.67 28.02 -29.19
CA ALA A 52 -32.54 28.94 -29.09
C ALA A 52 -31.21 28.24 -28.76
N LEU A 53 -31.25 27.19 -27.94
CA LEU A 53 -30.07 26.40 -27.58
C LEU A 53 -29.58 25.53 -28.75
N ASP A 54 -30.49 24.79 -29.38
CA ASP A 54 -30.16 23.89 -30.50
C ASP A 54 -29.62 24.70 -31.69
N TYR A 55 -30.05 25.96 -31.82
CA TYR A 55 -29.54 26.90 -32.80
C TYR A 55 -28.06 27.23 -32.59
N VAL A 56 -27.62 27.40 -31.33
CA VAL A 56 -26.21 27.66 -30.99
C VAL A 56 -25.37 26.40 -31.10
N GLN A 57 -25.87 25.26 -30.61
CA GLN A 57 -25.16 23.98 -30.67
C GLN A 57 -24.96 23.51 -32.12
N ASN A 58 -25.98 23.66 -32.96
CA ASN A 58 -25.95 23.24 -34.36
C ASN A 58 -25.63 24.40 -35.32
N ARG A 59 -24.85 25.38 -34.87
CA ARG A 59 -24.52 26.59 -35.63
C ARG A 59 -23.98 26.29 -37.02
N THR A 60 -23.07 25.33 -37.15
CA THR A 60 -22.48 24.93 -38.44
C THR A 60 -23.53 24.42 -39.42
N ILE A 61 -24.54 23.68 -38.94
CA ILE A 61 -25.63 23.18 -39.77
C ILE A 61 -26.52 24.34 -40.23
N GLN A 62 -26.82 25.27 -39.33
CA GLN A 62 -27.64 26.45 -39.64
C GLN A 62 -26.94 27.38 -40.65
N GLU A 63 -25.63 27.56 -40.54
CA GLU A 63 -24.83 28.33 -41.50
C GLU A 63 -24.85 27.69 -42.90
N ALA A 64 -24.63 26.38 -42.99
CA ALA A 64 -24.63 25.67 -44.26
C ALA A 64 -26.01 25.68 -44.95
N GLN A 65 -27.08 25.48 -44.18
CA GLN A 65 -28.45 25.53 -44.71
C GLN A 65 -28.82 26.94 -45.18
N SER A 66 -28.49 27.96 -44.38
CA SER A 66 -28.77 29.36 -44.72
C SER A 66 -27.98 29.81 -45.94
N LEU A 67 -26.72 29.38 -46.09
CA LEU A 67 -25.90 29.65 -47.28
C LEU A 67 -26.57 29.10 -48.54
N LYS A 68 -27.03 27.84 -48.52
CA LYS A 68 -27.72 27.22 -49.67
C LYS A 68 -28.97 28.01 -50.06
N MET A 69 -29.83 28.33 -49.08
CA MET A 69 -31.06 29.08 -49.33
C MET A 69 -30.78 30.50 -49.83
N LEU A 70 -29.73 31.16 -49.32
CA LEU A 70 -29.32 32.50 -49.75
C LEU A 70 -28.79 32.49 -51.18
N THR A 71 -27.96 31.51 -51.54
CA THR A 71 -27.46 31.36 -52.91
C THR A 71 -28.60 31.16 -53.90
N GLU A 72 -29.59 30.31 -53.58
CA GLU A 72 -30.76 30.09 -54.45
C GLU A 72 -31.61 31.36 -54.64
N ASN A 73 -31.86 32.13 -53.57
CA ASN A 73 -32.70 33.33 -53.63
C ASN A 73 -31.98 34.54 -54.26
N LEU A 74 -30.66 34.64 -54.09
CA LEU A 74 -29.87 35.79 -54.57
C LEU A 74 -29.29 35.57 -55.98
N ALA A 75 -29.25 34.33 -56.48
CA ALA A 75 -28.88 34.03 -57.86
C ALA A 75 -29.72 34.80 -58.90
N GLY A 76 -31.02 35.01 -58.62
CA GLY A 76 -31.90 35.79 -59.50
C GLY A 76 -31.50 37.26 -59.67
N TYR A 77 -30.76 37.80 -58.69
CA TYR A 77 -30.24 39.16 -58.71
C TYR A 77 -28.80 39.25 -59.24
N GLY A 78 -28.15 38.11 -59.52
CA GLY A 78 -26.75 38.07 -59.99
C GLY A 78 -25.72 38.22 -58.88
N ILE A 79 -26.09 37.89 -57.64
CA ILE A 79 -25.24 37.95 -56.45
C ILE A 79 -24.91 36.51 -56.03
N THR A 80 -23.62 36.22 -55.87
CA THR A 80 -23.12 34.92 -55.44
C THR A 80 -22.62 35.02 -54.00
N MET A 81 -23.16 34.16 -53.13
CA MET A 81 -22.81 34.10 -51.71
C MET A 81 -21.57 33.23 -51.52
N LEU A 82 -20.53 33.77 -50.90
CA LEU A 82 -19.29 33.04 -50.64
C LEU A 82 -19.34 32.35 -49.27
N GLN A 83 -19.72 33.11 -48.25
CA GLN A 83 -19.76 32.61 -46.88
C GLN A 83 -20.84 33.34 -46.08
N VAL A 84 -21.46 32.57 -45.18
CA VAL A 84 -22.38 33.09 -44.18
C VAL A 84 -21.96 32.51 -42.84
N SER A 85 -21.74 33.39 -41.87
CA SER A 85 -21.33 33.03 -40.53
C SER A 85 -22.26 33.68 -39.53
N ILE A 86 -22.77 32.90 -38.59
CA ILE A 86 -23.52 33.43 -37.45
C ILE A 86 -22.50 34.04 -36.49
N GLY A 87 -22.78 35.18 -35.89
CA GLY A 87 -21.89 35.85 -34.94
C GLY A 87 -22.19 35.41 -33.52
N GLU A 88 -22.36 36.41 -32.66
CA GLU A 88 -22.88 36.23 -31.32
C GLU A 88 -24.39 35.95 -31.36
N VAL A 89 -24.84 35.08 -30.48
CA VAL A 89 -26.22 34.60 -30.46
C VAL A 89 -26.75 34.64 -29.03
N GLY A 90 -27.78 35.46 -28.81
CA GLY A 90 -28.39 35.64 -27.50
C GLY A 90 -27.66 36.62 -26.60
N ASN A 91 -28.32 36.98 -25.50
CA ASN A 91 -27.75 37.78 -24.41
C ASN A 91 -27.55 36.89 -23.17
N GLU A 92 -26.60 37.27 -22.31
CA GLU A 92 -26.19 36.54 -21.11
C GLU A 92 -27.38 36.21 -20.17
N GLU A 93 -28.40 37.06 -20.07
CA GLU A 93 -29.58 36.82 -19.23
C GLU A 93 -30.46 35.63 -19.68
N THR A 94 -30.61 35.42 -20.99
CA THR A 94 -31.56 34.43 -21.53
C THR A 94 -30.88 33.13 -21.91
N LEU A 95 -29.68 33.21 -22.50
CA LEU A 95 -28.91 32.03 -22.85
C LEU A 95 -28.09 31.54 -21.65
N GLY A 96 -27.59 32.43 -20.80
CA GLY A 96 -26.80 32.06 -19.63
C GLY A 96 -27.58 31.30 -18.57
N THR A 97 -28.86 31.62 -18.35
CA THR A 97 -29.72 30.88 -17.41
C THR A 97 -30.06 29.46 -17.90
N LEU A 98 -30.36 29.30 -19.19
CA LEU A 98 -30.62 28.00 -19.80
C LEU A 98 -29.36 27.14 -19.90
N LEU A 99 -28.24 27.74 -20.29
CA LEU A 99 -26.93 27.07 -20.32
C LEU A 99 -26.53 26.66 -18.91
N LYS A 100 -26.65 27.54 -17.91
CA LYS A 100 -26.35 27.22 -16.51
C LYS A 100 -27.17 26.04 -16.01
N THR A 101 -28.49 26.02 -16.25
CA THR A 101 -29.35 24.91 -15.82
C THR A 101 -28.94 23.56 -16.44
N LEU A 102 -28.48 23.57 -17.69
CA LEU A 102 -28.01 22.36 -18.36
C LEU A 102 -26.62 21.95 -17.90
N THR A 103 -25.72 22.91 -17.72
CA THR A 103 -24.40 22.67 -17.13
C THR A 103 -24.56 22.09 -15.72
N ASP A 104 -25.44 22.66 -14.90
CA ASP A 104 -25.73 22.17 -13.55
C ASP A 104 -26.31 20.74 -13.59
N ARG A 105 -27.19 20.43 -14.57
CA ARG A 105 -27.70 19.07 -14.76
C ARG A 105 -26.61 18.09 -15.19
N GLU A 106 -25.74 18.48 -16.12
CA GLU A 106 -24.65 17.65 -16.60
C GLU A 106 -23.63 17.39 -15.50
N ILE A 107 -23.30 18.43 -14.71
CA ILE A 107 -22.48 18.32 -13.51
C ILE A 107 -23.13 17.34 -12.53
N ALA A 108 -24.42 17.47 -12.23
CA ALA A 108 -25.10 16.56 -11.31
C ALA A 108 -25.08 15.09 -11.80
N LEU A 109 -25.20 14.86 -13.10
CA LEU A 109 -25.08 13.51 -13.69
C LEU A 109 -23.64 12.99 -13.57
N GLN A 110 -22.65 13.81 -13.86
CA GLN A 110 -21.24 13.45 -13.71
C GLN A 110 -20.88 13.19 -12.24
N GLU A 111 -21.37 14.00 -11.31
CA GLU A 111 -21.24 13.79 -9.87
C GLU A 111 -21.86 12.46 -9.46
N GLN A 112 -23.08 12.15 -9.92
CA GLN A 112 -23.72 10.86 -9.64
C GLN A 112 -22.85 9.68 -10.12
N THR A 113 -22.37 9.72 -11.38
CA THR A 113 -21.49 8.65 -11.90
C THR A 113 -20.19 8.55 -11.11
N THR A 114 -19.64 9.68 -10.67
CA THR A 114 -18.43 9.74 -9.84
C THR A 114 -18.70 9.10 -8.47
N PHE A 115 -19.84 9.39 -7.84
CA PHE A 115 -20.23 8.77 -6.58
C PHE A 115 -20.46 7.27 -6.70
N GLU A 116 -21.07 6.79 -7.78
CA GLU A 116 -21.25 5.35 -8.04
C GLU A 116 -19.90 4.63 -8.17
N GLU A 117 -18.94 5.21 -8.90
CA GLU A 117 -17.60 4.65 -9.02
C GLU A 117 -16.83 4.71 -7.67
N GLN A 118 -16.98 5.78 -6.90
CA GLN A 118 -16.42 5.87 -5.54
C GLN A 118 -17.02 4.80 -4.61
N GLN A 119 -18.32 4.55 -4.66
CA GLN A 119 -18.98 3.50 -3.89
C GLN A 119 -18.45 2.12 -4.27
N ARG A 120 -18.36 1.81 -5.57
CA ARG A 120 -17.76 0.56 -6.05
C ARG A 120 -16.32 0.39 -5.61
N ALA A 121 -15.51 1.46 -5.65
CA ALA A 121 -14.14 1.44 -5.18
C ALA A 121 -14.07 1.16 -3.66
N ALA A 122 -14.91 1.83 -2.86
CA ALA A 122 -14.98 1.63 -1.42
C ALA A 122 -15.46 0.22 -1.03
N GLU A 123 -16.42 -0.35 -1.77
CA GLU A 123 -16.86 -1.74 -1.59
C GLU A 123 -15.74 -2.73 -1.88
N LYS A 124 -15.01 -2.55 -2.99
CA LYS A 124 -13.84 -3.37 -3.33
C LYS A 124 -12.75 -3.25 -2.27
N GLU A 125 -12.48 -2.04 -1.76
CA GLU A 125 -11.51 -1.83 -0.70
C GLU A 125 -11.95 -2.51 0.61
N LYS A 126 -13.23 -2.43 0.97
CA LYS A 126 -13.80 -3.12 2.13
C LYS A 126 -13.69 -4.64 1.98
N ALA A 127 -13.98 -5.18 0.80
CA ALA A 127 -13.83 -6.59 0.50
C ALA A 127 -12.36 -7.01 0.61
N LEU A 128 -11.44 -6.24 0.02
CA LEU A 128 -10.00 -6.50 0.10
C LEU A 128 -9.51 -6.48 1.56
N LYS A 129 -9.87 -5.46 2.34
CA LYS A 129 -9.52 -5.38 3.76
C LYS A 129 -10.05 -6.59 4.55
N ARG A 130 -11.28 -7.03 4.30
CA ARG A 130 -11.82 -8.25 4.91
C ARG A 130 -10.99 -9.47 4.56
N THR A 131 -10.68 -9.69 3.28
CA THR A 131 -9.85 -10.83 2.86
C THR A 131 -8.43 -10.79 3.45
N VAL A 132 -7.84 -9.60 3.58
CA VAL A 132 -6.52 -9.43 4.22
C VAL A 132 -6.60 -9.72 5.72
N GLN A 133 -7.63 -9.21 6.41
CA GLN A 133 -7.86 -9.50 7.83
C GLN A 133 -8.10 -10.99 8.09
N GLU A 134 -8.90 -11.64 7.26
CA GLU A 134 -9.13 -13.09 7.33
C GLU A 134 -7.82 -13.87 7.13
N ALA A 135 -7.01 -13.49 6.13
CA ALA A 135 -5.71 -14.11 5.89
C ALA A 135 -4.71 -13.87 7.04
N GLU A 136 -4.73 -12.68 7.66
CA GLU A 136 -3.87 -12.34 8.80
C GLU A 136 -4.28 -13.12 10.07
N GLU A 137 -5.58 -13.23 10.33
CA GLU A 137 -6.14 -14.04 11.41
C GLU A 137 -5.84 -15.53 11.21
N GLU A 138 -6.00 -16.05 9.99
CA GLU A 138 -5.63 -17.42 9.63
C GLU A 138 -4.13 -17.65 9.86
N LYS A 139 -3.27 -16.73 9.42
CA LYS A 139 -1.82 -16.79 9.66
C LYS A 139 -1.51 -16.78 11.16
N ARG A 140 -2.20 -15.97 11.95
CA ARG A 140 -2.02 -15.91 13.41
C ARG A 140 -2.42 -17.22 14.09
N LEU A 141 -3.58 -17.77 13.72
CA LEU A 141 -4.06 -19.05 14.24
C LEU A 141 -3.13 -20.21 13.84
N ALA A 142 -2.67 -20.23 12.58
CA ALA A 142 -1.70 -21.21 12.10
C ALA A 142 -0.37 -21.11 12.87
N THR A 143 0.12 -19.89 13.13
CA THR A 143 1.34 -19.66 13.92
C THR A 143 1.16 -20.15 15.36
N ALA A 144 0.03 -19.86 15.99
CA ALA A 144 -0.26 -20.33 17.35
C ALA A 144 -0.38 -21.86 17.42
N ALA A 145 -1.10 -22.47 16.47
CA ALA A 145 -1.24 -23.92 16.38
C ALA A 145 0.11 -24.61 16.13
N TYR A 146 0.96 -24.02 15.29
CA TYR A 146 2.32 -24.50 15.07
C TYR A 146 3.16 -24.36 16.35
N GLY A 147 3.05 -23.25 17.07
CA GLY A 147 3.70 -23.06 18.36
C GLY A 147 3.32 -24.12 19.40
N VAL A 148 2.03 -24.48 19.49
CA VAL A 148 1.56 -25.58 20.35
C VAL A 148 2.18 -26.91 19.94
N LYS A 149 2.20 -27.22 18.64
CA LYS A 149 2.85 -28.44 18.14
C LYS A 149 4.34 -28.48 18.48
N VAL A 150 5.04 -27.37 18.32
CA VAL A 150 6.46 -27.26 18.71
C VAL A 150 6.63 -27.49 20.21
N ALA A 151 5.80 -26.87 21.06
CA ALA A 151 5.85 -27.05 22.50
C ALA A 151 5.54 -28.51 22.92
N ASP A 152 4.60 -29.18 22.26
CA ASP A 152 4.29 -30.59 22.50
C ASP A 152 5.44 -31.51 22.07
N GLU A 153 6.07 -31.25 20.92
CA GLU A 153 7.26 -31.98 20.47
C GLU A 153 8.46 -31.75 21.39
N ASP A 154 8.67 -30.52 21.88
CA ASP A 154 9.71 -30.24 22.85
C ASP A 154 9.43 -30.90 24.20
N ARG A 155 8.17 -30.95 24.65
CA ARG A 155 7.78 -31.73 25.83
C ARG A 155 8.11 -33.22 25.65
N LYS A 156 7.79 -33.80 24.49
CA LYS A 156 8.12 -35.20 24.19
C LYS A 156 9.63 -35.44 24.18
N LYS A 157 10.43 -34.54 23.59
CA LYS A 157 11.89 -34.62 23.63
C LYS A 157 12.41 -34.65 25.06
N VAL A 158 11.90 -33.78 25.93
CA VAL A 158 12.30 -33.76 27.36
C VAL A 158 11.93 -35.05 28.07
N ILE A 159 10.74 -35.59 27.82
CA ILE A 159 10.31 -36.88 28.40
C ILE A 159 11.24 -38.01 27.92
N ILE A 160 11.46 -38.12 26.61
CA ILE A 160 12.34 -39.14 26.02
C ILE A 160 13.77 -39.02 26.57
N ALA A 161 14.28 -37.79 26.71
CA ALA A 161 15.61 -37.55 27.28
C ALA A 161 15.67 -37.98 28.75
N ALA A 162 14.66 -37.65 29.56
CA ALA A 162 14.58 -38.06 30.95
C ALA A 162 14.42 -39.59 31.11
N GLU A 163 13.64 -40.24 30.24
CA GLU A 163 13.51 -41.69 30.18
C GLU A 163 14.84 -42.36 29.81
N ALA A 164 15.54 -41.83 28.80
CA ALA A 164 16.85 -42.33 28.39
C ALA A 164 17.90 -42.17 29.49
N GLU A 165 17.90 -41.04 30.21
CA GLU A 165 18.79 -40.81 31.36
C GLU A 165 18.47 -41.76 32.51
N ALA A 166 17.17 -41.97 32.82
CA ALA A 166 16.75 -42.92 33.85
C ALA A 166 17.15 -44.37 33.49
N GLU A 167 17.00 -44.76 32.22
CA GLU A 167 17.43 -46.07 31.73
C GLU A 167 18.95 -46.24 31.79
N GLN A 168 19.71 -45.19 31.43
CA GLN A 168 21.17 -45.19 31.56
C GLN A 168 21.60 -45.35 33.03
N ILE A 169 21.00 -44.61 33.96
CA ILE A 169 21.30 -44.72 35.40
C ILE A 169 20.98 -46.12 35.90
N ARG A 170 19.83 -46.70 35.50
CA ARG A 170 19.46 -48.07 35.87
C ARG A 170 20.47 -49.08 35.34
N LEU A 171 20.85 -48.99 34.08
CA LEU A 171 21.82 -49.89 33.45
C LEU A 171 23.19 -49.81 34.14
N VAL A 172 23.65 -48.59 34.47
CA VAL A 172 24.90 -48.38 35.21
C VAL A 172 24.80 -48.92 36.64
N ALA A 173 23.67 -48.71 37.32
CA ALA A 173 23.44 -49.23 38.67
C ALA A 173 23.41 -50.76 38.68
N ASP A 174 22.74 -51.39 37.72
CA ASP A 174 22.70 -52.85 37.55
C ASP A 174 24.10 -53.41 37.24
N ALA A 175 24.85 -52.76 36.33
CA ALA A 175 26.22 -53.16 36.02
C ALA A 175 27.15 -53.03 37.25
N LYS A 176 27.04 -51.94 38.02
CA LYS A 176 27.76 -51.77 39.28
C LYS A 176 27.37 -52.84 40.30
N ALA A 177 26.08 -53.09 40.49
CA ALA A 177 25.59 -54.11 41.41
C ALA A 177 26.11 -55.52 41.06
N GLN A 178 26.15 -55.87 39.77
CA GLN A 178 26.76 -57.11 39.28
C GLN A 178 28.27 -57.14 39.54
N ALA A 179 28.99 -56.05 39.28
CA ALA A 179 30.41 -55.94 39.59
C ALA A 179 30.70 -56.10 41.09
N TYR A 180 29.91 -55.46 41.95
CA TYR A 180 30.01 -55.60 43.40
C TYR A 180 29.74 -57.04 43.85
N LYS A 181 28.75 -57.73 43.29
CA LYS A 181 28.52 -59.16 43.56
C LYS A 181 29.75 -60.00 43.22
N MET A 182 30.30 -59.86 42.01
CA MET A 182 31.49 -60.61 41.60
C MET A 182 32.71 -60.31 42.49
N ILE A 183 32.94 -59.04 42.85
CA ILE A 183 34.03 -58.65 43.76
C ILE A 183 33.82 -59.26 45.16
N SER A 184 32.58 -59.22 45.68
CA SER A 184 32.25 -59.76 47.00
C SER A 184 32.41 -61.29 47.07
N GLU A 185 32.14 -62.00 45.97
CA GLU A 185 32.33 -63.45 45.86
C GLU A 185 33.81 -63.85 45.86
N VAL A 186 34.69 -63.04 45.28
CA VAL A 186 36.13 -63.32 45.17
C VAL A 186 36.92 -62.86 46.41
N VAL A 187 36.52 -61.75 47.04
CA VAL A 187 37.31 -61.06 48.09
C VAL A 187 36.74 -61.27 49.51
N GLY A 188 35.47 -61.68 49.62
CA GLY A 188 34.76 -61.84 50.90
C GLY A 188 34.18 -60.52 51.44
N PRO A 189 33.04 -60.56 52.16
CA PRO A 189 32.25 -59.35 52.48
C PRO A 189 32.98 -58.32 53.35
N GLN A 190 33.95 -58.73 54.17
CA GLN A 190 34.68 -57.82 55.07
C GLN A 190 35.80 -57.05 54.36
N ASN A 191 36.41 -57.60 53.31
CA ASN A 191 37.55 -56.98 52.62
C ASN A 191 37.12 -56.07 51.46
N ALA A 192 35.93 -56.27 50.90
CA ALA A 192 35.38 -55.40 49.86
C ALA A 192 35.03 -53.99 50.38
N ALA A 193 34.48 -53.89 51.61
CA ALA A 193 34.17 -52.62 52.25
C ALA A 193 35.43 -51.79 52.56
N LEU A 194 36.52 -52.44 52.97
CA LEU A 194 37.80 -51.79 53.23
C LEU A 194 38.40 -51.16 51.96
N LEU A 195 38.32 -51.87 50.82
CA LEU A 195 38.81 -51.36 49.54
C LEU A 195 37.99 -50.16 49.04
N GLU A 196 36.68 -50.15 49.29
CA GLU A 196 35.80 -49.03 48.92
C GLU A 196 36.09 -47.78 49.75
N ILE A 197 36.30 -47.92 51.06
CA ILE A 197 36.75 -46.82 51.92
C ILE A 197 38.09 -46.26 51.41
N MET A 198 39.03 -47.14 51.05
CA MET A 198 40.33 -46.72 50.52
C MET A 198 40.22 -45.99 49.17
N LYS A 199 39.27 -46.41 48.31
CA LYS A 199 39.02 -45.79 47.00
C LYS A 199 38.28 -44.45 47.14
N LEU A 200 37.33 -44.34 48.07
CA LEU A 200 36.64 -43.08 48.37
C LEU A 200 37.64 -42.03 48.90
N VAL A 201 38.50 -42.44 49.84
CA VAL A 201 39.55 -41.59 50.42
C VAL A 201 40.57 -41.13 49.37
N ALA A 202 40.87 -41.97 48.37
CA ALA A 202 41.74 -41.58 47.25
C ALA A 202 41.06 -40.64 46.25
N THR A 203 39.75 -40.71 46.07
CA THR A 203 39.02 -39.90 45.08
C THR A 203 38.72 -38.49 45.62
N ASP A 204 38.48 -38.35 46.93
CA ASP A 204 38.23 -37.06 47.60
C ASP A 204 39.52 -36.30 48.00
N ASN A 205 40.71 -36.83 47.66
CA ASN A 205 42.03 -36.18 47.85
C ASN A 205 42.26 -35.58 49.25
N ILE A 206 41.84 -36.27 50.31
CA ILE A 206 42.03 -35.83 51.70
C ILE A 206 43.50 -36.08 52.09
N GLN A 207 44.30 -35.02 52.22
CA GLN A 207 45.70 -35.09 52.67
C GLN A 207 45.78 -35.39 54.17
N ILE A 208 46.36 -36.54 54.55
CA ILE A 208 46.52 -37.00 55.96
C ILE A 208 47.95 -36.81 56.50
N THR A 209 48.88 -36.25 55.73
CA THR A 209 50.25 -35.97 56.22
C THR A 209 50.38 -34.52 56.71
N PRO A 210 50.69 -34.28 58.01
CA PRO A 210 51.03 -32.95 58.47
C PRO A 210 52.43 -32.56 57.98
N ASP A 211 52.50 -31.48 57.19
CA ASP A 211 53.77 -30.91 56.74
C ASP A 211 54.46 -30.16 57.89
N VAL A 212 55.40 -30.83 58.56
CA VAL A 212 56.44 -30.16 59.36
C VAL A 212 57.81 -30.53 58.81
N MET A 213 58.33 -29.72 57.89
CA MET A 213 59.73 -29.77 57.49
C MET A 213 60.61 -29.18 58.59
N VAL A 214 61.21 -30.03 59.42
CA VAL A 214 62.39 -29.68 60.22
C VAL A 214 63.62 -29.91 59.34
N SER A 215 64.07 -28.83 58.70
CA SER A 215 65.36 -28.80 58.00
C SER A 215 66.38 -28.10 58.89
N GLY A 216 67.27 -28.90 59.50
CA GLY A 216 68.59 -28.53 60.03
C GLY A 216 68.74 -27.22 60.80
N GLY A 217 68.70 -27.29 62.14
CA GLY A 217 69.50 -26.39 63.00
C GLY A 217 68.79 -25.23 63.70
N GLY A 218 67.45 -25.20 63.77
CA GLY A 218 66.68 -24.18 64.52
C GLY A 218 65.61 -24.81 65.42
N SER A 219 65.35 -24.19 66.58
CA SER A 219 64.45 -24.70 67.63
C SER A 219 63.00 -24.87 67.16
N THR A 220 62.32 -25.89 67.70
CA THR A 220 60.93 -26.30 67.37
C THR A 220 59.87 -25.20 67.52
N THR A 221 60.14 -24.16 68.31
CA THR A 221 59.28 -22.98 68.44
C THR A 221 59.20 -22.15 67.15
N GLU A 222 60.26 -22.16 66.32
CA GLU A 222 60.38 -21.36 65.10
C GLU A 222 59.61 -21.98 63.93
N ALA A 223 59.54 -23.32 63.88
CA ALA A 223 58.71 -24.06 62.92
C ALA A 223 57.21 -23.84 63.18
N LEU A 224 56.79 -23.79 64.46
CA LEU A 224 55.42 -23.49 64.84
C LEU A 224 55.03 -22.04 64.49
N MET A 225 55.93 -21.07 64.69
CA MET A 225 55.71 -19.70 64.23
C MET A 225 55.62 -19.60 62.70
N GLY A 226 56.45 -20.33 61.96
CA GLY A 226 56.40 -20.39 60.50
C GLY A 226 55.04 -20.89 59.97
N THR A 227 54.47 -21.90 60.61
CA THR A 227 53.13 -22.41 60.24
C THR A 227 51.99 -21.46 60.61
N MET A 228 52.09 -20.74 61.74
CA MET A 228 51.08 -19.73 62.10
C MET A 228 51.16 -18.48 61.21
N LEU A 229 52.36 -18.03 60.85
CA LEU A 229 52.57 -16.91 59.92
C LEU A 229 52.06 -17.25 58.51
N LYS A 230 52.30 -18.48 58.02
CA LYS A 230 51.74 -18.95 56.75
C LYS A 230 50.21 -19.00 56.78
N GLY A 231 49.62 -19.52 57.86
CA GLY A 231 48.16 -19.52 58.04
C GLY A 231 47.53 -18.12 58.09
N MET A 232 48.25 -17.12 58.61
CA MET A 232 47.79 -15.72 58.58
C MET A 232 47.98 -15.06 57.21
N LEU A 233 49.03 -15.42 56.47
CA LEU A 233 49.30 -14.92 55.12
C LEU A 233 48.27 -15.45 54.10
N ASP A 234 47.94 -16.74 54.17
CA ASP A 234 46.94 -17.37 53.30
C ASP A 234 45.53 -16.80 53.57
N LYS A 235 45.21 -16.52 54.84
CA LYS A 235 43.95 -15.86 55.22
C LYS A 235 43.87 -14.40 54.73
N GLN A 236 45.01 -13.71 54.59
CA GLN A 236 45.10 -12.39 53.96
C GLN A 236 45.04 -12.45 52.42
N ALA A 237 45.50 -13.54 51.80
CA ALA A 237 45.40 -13.75 50.36
C ALA A 237 43.95 -14.04 49.93
N GLU A 238 43.21 -14.86 50.68
CA GLU A 238 41.81 -15.16 50.39
C GLU A 238 40.88 -13.94 50.52
N THR A 239 41.19 -13.01 51.42
CA THR A 239 40.39 -11.78 51.62
C THR A 239 40.65 -10.70 50.56
N LYS A 240 41.78 -10.74 49.84
CA LYS A 240 42.05 -9.85 48.69
C LYS A 240 41.50 -10.35 47.35
N GLY A 241 41.17 -11.64 47.25
CA GLY A 241 40.57 -12.24 46.04
C GLY A 241 39.04 -12.10 45.93
N LYS A 242 38.37 -11.53 46.95
CA LYS A 242 36.96 -11.16 46.93
C LYS A 242 36.79 -9.64 47.00
N LYS A 243 37.18 -8.96 45.92
CA LYS A 243 36.65 -7.64 45.54
C LYS A 243 36.45 -7.60 44.04
#